data_AF-A0A1Q2GZW6-F1
#
_entry.id   AF-A0A1Q2GZW6-F1
#
_cell.length_a   1.000
_cell.length_b   1.000
_cell.length_c   1.000
_cell.angle_alpha   90.00
_cell.angle_beta   90.00
_cell.angle_gamma   90.00
#
_symmetry.space_group_name_H-M   'P 1'
#
loop_
_entity.id
_entity.type
_entity.pdbx_description
1 polymer ?
#
loop_
_entity_poly.entity_id
_entity_poly.type
_entity_poly.pdbx_seq_one_letter_code
_entity_poly.pdbx_strand_id
1 'polypeptide(L)'
;MSNSFKKFEDKNIDELAKQMFEEFEERTKAFEFPHKVTRRIAAYASILSILGFIYLVSKFDFLRSAKLYKIGDISVLEGWWDSGVYSWLAISGGLTLIVIVIVIVIVIVIVNSFCKEKPLLEILKENLVSVVLAIFYILPIVAFLVFDWGDVLPLFFVFGVLIFISSYSINRKFGYTRAWSRNRTAYQKVQVIYGQYKSGVIFRDEAVKRLYTLYELSIEQAHIDIVKDYEIYGNAALSWVKGLRK
;
A
#
# COMPACT_ATOMS: atom_id res chain seq x y z
N MET A 1 -25.79 19.05 -24.09
CA MET A 1 -24.96 17.85 -24.34
C MET A 1 -23.50 18.24 -24.17
N SER A 2 -22.77 17.52 -23.32
CA SER A 2 -21.32 17.71 -23.08
C SER A 2 -20.51 17.49 -24.37
N ASN A 3 -19.37 18.19 -24.55
CA ASN A 3 -18.42 17.94 -25.65
C ASN A 3 -17.91 16.49 -25.70
N SER A 4 -18.04 15.71 -24.62
CA SER A 4 -17.77 14.26 -24.62
C SER A 4 -18.79 13.47 -25.46
N PHE A 5 -20.05 13.91 -25.53
CA PHE A 5 -21.14 13.22 -26.22
C PHE A 5 -20.86 13.11 -27.73
N LYS A 6 -20.44 14.23 -28.35
CA LYS A 6 -20.06 14.28 -29.77
C LYS A 6 -18.86 13.40 -30.13
N LYS A 7 -17.99 13.06 -29.17
CA LYS A 7 -16.84 12.17 -29.40
C LYS A 7 -17.26 10.71 -29.59
N PHE A 8 -18.47 10.34 -29.17
CA PHE A 8 -18.94 8.96 -29.10
C PHE A 8 -20.18 8.66 -29.96
N GLU A 9 -20.95 9.69 -30.36
CA GLU A 9 -22.20 9.56 -31.11
C GLU A 9 -22.00 9.00 -32.53
N ASP A 10 -20.87 9.32 -33.17
CA ASP A 10 -20.54 8.91 -34.54
C ASP A 10 -19.77 7.57 -34.63
N LYS A 11 -19.39 6.97 -33.50
CA LYS A 11 -18.53 5.77 -33.51
C LYS A 11 -19.33 4.47 -33.61
N ASN A 12 -18.74 3.48 -34.29
CA ASN A 12 -19.22 2.10 -34.23
C ASN A 12 -19.08 1.59 -32.78
N ILE A 13 -20.08 0.87 -32.29
CA ILE A 13 -20.10 0.33 -30.93
C ILE A 13 -18.91 -0.59 -30.63
N ASP A 14 -18.41 -1.30 -31.65
CA ASP A 14 -17.20 -2.12 -31.55
C ASP A 14 -15.96 -1.26 -31.25
N GLU A 15 -15.88 -0.09 -31.88
CA GLU A 15 -14.79 0.86 -31.68
C GLU A 15 -14.91 1.57 -30.32
N LEU A 16 -16.13 1.93 -29.92
CA LEU A 16 -16.43 2.52 -28.62
C LEU A 16 -16.04 1.57 -27.48
N ALA A 17 -16.48 0.30 -27.55
CA ALA A 17 -16.15 -0.69 -26.55
C ALA A 17 -14.64 -0.92 -26.47
N LYS A 18 -13.96 -1.03 -27.62
CA LYS A 18 -12.50 -1.18 -27.67
C LYS A 18 -11.76 -0.02 -27.00
N GLN A 19 -12.13 1.22 -27.31
CA GLN A 19 -11.53 2.40 -26.69
C GLN A 19 -11.73 2.41 -25.17
N MET A 20 -12.94 2.09 -24.70
CA MET A 20 -13.21 2.01 -23.26
C MET A 20 -12.47 0.87 -22.58
N PHE A 21 -12.26 -0.27 -23.25
CA PHE A 21 -11.43 -1.36 -22.73
C PHE A 21 -9.99 -0.90 -22.53
N GLU A 22 -9.38 -0.33 -23.57
CA GLU A 22 -8.00 0.15 -23.54
C GLU A 22 -7.83 1.23 -22.45
N GLU A 23 -8.74 2.19 -22.38
CA GLU A 23 -8.70 3.28 -21.39
C GLU A 23 -8.83 2.77 -19.95
N PHE A 24 -9.79 1.89 -19.66
CA PHE A 24 -9.93 1.35 -18.31
C PHE A 24 -8.85 0.35 -17.93
N GLU A 25 -8.32 -0.41 -18.90
CA GLU A 25 -7.20 -1.32 -18.67
C GLU A 25 -5.93 -0.54 -18.34
N GLU A 26 -5.59 0.49 -19.13
CA GLU A 26 -4.45 1.37 -18.89
C GLU A 26 -4.54 2.04 -17.51
N ARG A 27 -5.71 2.61 -17.20
CA ARG A 27 -5.98 3.21 -15.89
C ARG A 27 -5.90 2.19 -14.75
N THR A 28 -6.31 0.93 -14.97
CA THR A 28 -6.19 -0.13 -13.95
C THR A 28 -4.73 -0.48 -13.72
N LYS A 29 -3.96 -0.69 -14.79
CA LYS A 29 -2.52 -1.01 -14.72
C LYS A 29 -1.73 0.09 -14.01
N ALA A 30 -2.06 1.37 -14.25
CA ALA A 30 -1.42 2.50 -13.59
C ALA A 30 -1.52 2.46 -12.05
N PHE A 31 -2.63 1.94 -11.51
CA PHE A 31 -2.84 1.82 -10.06
C PHE A 31 -2.55 0.43 -9.50
N GLU A 32 -2.37 -0.58 -10.36
CA GLU A 32 -2.12 -1.97 -9.96
C GLU A 32 -0.86 -2.10 -9.09
N PHE A 33 0.24 -1.55 -9.58
CA PHE A 33 1.51 -1.57 -8.87
C PHE A 33 1.45 -0.87 -7.50
N PRO A 34 1.08 0.43 -7.40
CA PRO A 34 1.12 1.14 -6.13
C PRO A 34 0.11 0.60 -5.11
N HIS A 35 -1.06 0.10 -5.54
CA HIS A 35 -1.98 -0.53 -4.59
C HIS A 35 -1.40 -1.86 -4.06
N LYS A 36 -0.77 -2.69 -4.91
CA LYS A 36 -0.23 -3.99 -4.48
C LYS A 36 0.89 -3.79 -3.46
N VAL A 37 1.80 -2.86 -3.73
CA VAL A 37 2.92 -2.54 -2.83
C VAL A 37 2.42 -2.04 -1.49
N THR A 38 1.61 -0.98 -1.47
CA THR A 38 1.14 -0.38 -0.22
C THR A 38 0.33 -1.36 0.64
N ARG A 39 -0.52 -2.20 0.03
CA ARG A 39 -1.29 -3.22 0.77
C ARG A 39 -0.43 -4.34 1.33
N ARG A 40 0.53 -4.85 0.55
CA ARG A 40 1.36 -5.98 0.99
C ARG A 40 2.38 -5.54 2.04
N ILE A 41 2.99 -4.35 1.89
CA ILE A 41 3.84 -3.76 2.93
C ILE A 41 3.04 -3.55 4.22
N ALA A 42 1.83 -2.97 4.13
CA ALA A 42 0.98 -2.77 5.29
C ALA A 42 0.65 -4.10 6.00
N ALA A 43 0.23 -5.12 5.25
CA ALA A 43 -0.10 -6.43 5.83
C ALA A 43 1.12 -7.07 6.53
N TYR A 44 2.30 -6.97 5.91
CA TYR A 44 3.53 -7.48 6.49
C TYR A 44 3.92 -6.74 7.78
N ALA A 45 3.86 -5.40 7.73
CA ALA A 45 4.12 -4.55 8.88
C ALA A 45 3.14 -4.84 10.03
N SER A 46 1.87 -5.15 9.74
CA SER A 46 0.90 -5.58 10.75
C SER A 46 1.30 -6.89 11.43
N ILE A 47 1.79 -7.89 10.68
CA ILE A 47 2.24 -9.17 11.26
C ILE A 47 3.39 -8.94 12.23
N LEU A 48 4.42 -8.19 11.81
CA LEU A 48 5.56 -7.85 12.66
C LEU A 48 5.13 -7.04 13.89
N SER A 49 4.21 -6.10 13.70
CA SER A 49 3.65 -5.30 14.80
C SER A 49 2.94 -6.17 15.81
N ILE A 50 2.11 -7.11 15.37
CA ILE A 50 1.37 -8.00 16.26
C ILE A 50 2.33 -8.88 17.05
N LEU A 51 3.35 -9.44 16.42
CA LEU A 51 4.36 -10.25 17.10
C LEU A 51 5.13 -9.43 18.15
N GLY A 52 5.58 -8.23 17.78
CA GLY A 52 6.25 -7.31 18.70
C GLY A 52 5.34 -6.86 19.85
N PHE A 53 4.06 -6.62 19.56
CA PHE A 53 3.06 -6.26 20.57
C PHE A 53 2.81 -7.40 21.56
N ILE A 54 2.60 -8.63 21.08
CA ILE A 54 2.43 -9.82 21.93
C ILE A 54 3.64 -9.97 22.84
N TYR A 55 4.86 -9.80 22.30
CA TYR A 55 6.08 -9.85 23.08
C TYR A 55 6.13 -8.76 24.16
N LEU A 56 5.86 -7.50 23.79
CA LEU A 56 5.84 -6.39 24.73
C LEU A 56 4.80 -6.61 25.84
N VAL A 57 3.59 -7.08 25.51
CA VAL A 57 2.55 -7.44 26.48
C VAL A 57 2.99 -8.60 27.37
N SER A 58 3.71 -9.59 26.84
CA SER A 58 4.24 -10.72 27.63
C SER A 58 5.32 -10.30 28.63
N LYS A 59 6.03 -9.20 28.34
CA LYS A 59 7.08 -8.62 29.19
C LYS A 59 6.56 -7.56 30.14
N PHE A 60 5.49 -6.86 29.79
CA PHE A 60 4.74 -6.01 30.71
C PHE A 60 4.05 -6.92 31.73
N ASP A 61 4.54 -6.91 32.97
CA ASP A 61 4.03 -7.65 34.15
C ASP A 61 2.56 -7.35 34.53
N PHE A 62 1.76 -6.75 33.64
CA PHE A 62 0.34 -6.48 33.81
C PHE A 62 -0.50 -7.76 33.96
N LEU A 63 -0.04 -8.90 33.42
CA LEU A 63 -0.70 -10.20 33.62
C LEU A 63 -0.14 -11.01 34.80
N ARG A 64 1.01 -10.61 35.38
CA ARG A 64 1.64 -11.32 36.50
C ARG A 64 1.33 -10.71 37.87
N SER A 65 0.86 -9.47 37.89
CA SER A 65 0.63 -8.71 39.13
C SER A 65 -0.80 -8.16 39.22
N ALA A 66 -1.78 -9.06 39.32
CA ALA A 66 -3.06 -8.76 39.99
C ALA A 66 -2.88 -8.59 41.52
N LYS A 67 -1.82 -7.90 41.93
CA LYS A 67 -1.62 -7.24 43.22
C LYS A 67 -0.76 -6.00 42.97
N LEU A 68 -1.47 -4.88 42.78
CA LEU A 68 -1.01 -3.51 42.99
C LEU A 68 0.02 -3.45 44.13
N TYR A 69 1.30 -3.29 43.80
CA TYR A 69 2.28 -2.77 44.74
C TYR A 69 3.29 -1.86 44.05
N LYS A 70 3.16 -0.58 44.42
CA LYS A 70 4.09 0.55 44.25
C LYS A 70 4.46 0.96 42.83
N ILE A 71 3.69 1.94 42.37
CA ILE A 71 4.20 3.15 41.72
C ILE A 71 5.39 3.67 42.56
N GLY A 72 6.60 3.57 42.04
CA GLY A 72 7.83 4.06 42.65
C GLY A 72 9.03 3.60 41.82
N ASP A 73 9.78 4.57 41.30
CA ASP A 73 10.99 4.45 40.47
C ASP A 73 10.79 4.10 38.99
N ILE A 74 10.32 5.12 38.26
CA ILE A 74 10.63 5.31 36.84
C ILE A 74 12.13 5.65 36.75
N SER A 75 12.99 4.64 36.88
CA SER A 75 14.45 4.77 36.68
C SER A 75 14.97 3.88 35.54
N VAL A 76 14.13 2.98 35.04
CA VAL A 76 14.47 2.06 33.93
C VAL A 76 14.43 2.77 32.57
N LEU A 77 13.64 3.83 32.42
CA LEU A 77 13.51 4.57 31.15
C LEU A 77 14.59 5.65 30.96
N GLU A 78 15.07 6.28 32.03
CA GLU A 78 16.16 7.29 31.95
C GLU A 78 17.53 6.63 31.70
N GLY A 79 17.81 5.48 32.30
CA GLY A 79 19.08 4.75 32.06
C GLY A 79 19.21 4.15 30.66
N TRP A 80 18.10 3.90 29.97
CA TRP A 80 18.10 3.39 28.58
C TRP A 80 18.40 4.50 27.56
N TRP A 81 18.10 5.76 27.86
CA TRP A 81 18.20 6.85 26.90
C TRP A 81 19.64 7.38 26.74
N ASP A 82 20.48 7.31 27.78
CA ASP A 82 21.67 8.18 27.88
C ASP A 82 23.02 7.61 27.41
N SER A 83 23.16 6.35 26.98
CA SER A 83 24.44 5.90 26.37
C SER A 83 24.39 4.61 25.55
N GLY A 84 23.50 3.67 25.92
CA GLY A 84 23.37 2.38 25.23
C GLY A 84 22.63 2.48 23.90
N VAL A 85 21.51 3.21 23.85
CA VAL A 85 20.61 3.25 22.69
C VAL A 85 21.21 3.97 21.48
N TYR A 86 21.99 5.03 21.65
CA TYR A 86 22.66 5.69 20.52
C TYR A 86 23.79 4.85 19.91
N SER A 87 24.57 4.16 20.75
CA SER A 87 25.62 3.23 20.30
C SER A 87 25.02 1.99 19.66
N TRP A 88 23.93 1.45 20.22
CA TRP A 88 23.17 0.34 19.64
C TRP A 88 22.41 0.75 18.38
N LEU A 89 21.86 1.96 18.27
CA LEU A 89 21.24 2.48 17.03
C LEU A 89 22.28 2.71 15.93
N ALA A 90 23.50 3.13 16.28
CA ALA A 90 24.59 3.26 15.32
C ALA A 90 25.11 1.90 14.84
N ILE A 91 25.28 0.93 15.75
CA ILE A 91 25.73 -0.44 15.42
C ILE A 91 24.63 -1.22 14.70
N SER A 92 23.39 -1.18 15.19
CA SER A 92 22.23 -1.80 14.53
C SER A 92 21.87 -1.08 13.24
N GLY A 93 22.04 0.24 13.15
CA GLY A 93 21.92 1.04 11.94
C GLY A 93 22.98 0.68 10.90
N GLY A 94 24.24 0.50 11.32
CA GLY A 94 25.32 0.02 10.46
C GLY A 94 25.11 -1.42 9.99
N LEU A 95 24.71 -2.32 10.89
CA LEU A 95 24.38 -3.72 10.57
C LEU A 95 23.16 -3.83 9.68
N THR A 96 22.11 -3.03 9.90
CA THR A 96 20.95 -3.00 9.00
C THR A 96 21.34 -2.43 7.63
N LEU A 97 22.21 -1.44 7.54
CA LEU A 97 22.74 -0.95 6.26
C LEU A 97 23.54 -2.04 5.53
N ILE A 98 24.39 -2.78 6.24
CA ILE A 98 25.15 -3.90 5.70
C ILE A 98 24.22 -5.04 5.26
N VAL A 99 23.21 -5.40 6.06
CA VAL A 99 22.22 -6.42 5.71
C VAL A 99 21.38 -5.97 4.52
N ILE A 100 20.97 -4.70 4.46
CA ILE A 100 20.26 -4.13 3.30
C ILE A 100 21.15 -4.20 2.06
N VAL A 101 22.44 -3.84 2.15
CA VAL A 101 23.39 -3.94 1.05
C VAL A 101 23.58 -5.40 0.63
N ILE A 102 23.73 -6.33 1.57
CA ILE A 102 23.86 -7.77 1.28
C ILE A 102 22.60 -8.32 0.62
N VAL A 103 21.41 -7.96 1.11
CA VAL A 103 20.14 -8.37 0.52
C VAL A 103 19.96 -7.77 -0.88
N ILE A 104 20.32 -6.50 -1.08
CA ILE A 104 20.34 -5.86 -2.40
C ILE A 104 21.31 -6.61 -3.32
N VAL A 105 22.52 -6.95 -2.86
CA VAL A 105 23.51 -7.70 -3.64
C VAL A 105 23.00 -9.11 -3.95
N ILE A 106 22.39 -9.83 -3.01
CA ILE A 106 21.81 -11.16 -3.22
C ILE A 106 20.66 -11.09 -4.23
N VAL A 107 19.78 -10.09 -4.11
CA VAL A 107 18.70 -9.87 -5.08
C VAL A 107 19.27 -9.55 -6.46
N ILE A 108 20.28 -8.68 -6.54
CA ILE A 108 20.98 -8.37 -7.81
C ILE A 108 21.59 -9.64 -8.40
N VAL A 109 22.29 -10.45 -7.60
CA VAL A 109 22.95 -11.70 -8.05
C VAL A 109 21.91 -12.73 -8.51
N ILE A 110 20.82 -12.92 -7.77
CA ILE A 110 19.73 -13.83 -8.16
C ILE A 110 19.08 -13.34 -9.46
N VAL A 111 18.74 -12.05 -9.55
CA VAL A 111 18.13 -11.46 -10.75
C VAL A 111 19.06 -11.58 -11.96
N ASN A 112 20.36 -11.35 -11.79
CA ASN A 112 21.36 -11.43 -12.86
C ASN A 112 21.65 -12.89 -13.28
N SER A 113 21.51 -13.85 -12.37
CA SER A 113 21.67 -15.29 -12.65
C SER A 113 20.48 -15.87 -13.43
N PHE A 114 19.27 -15.35 -13.20
CA PHE A 114 18.04 -15.81 -13.88
C PHE A 114 17.73 -15.12 -15.20
N CYS A 115 18.32 -13.95 -15.50
CA CYS A 115 17.95 -13.14 -16.67
C CYS A 115 19.19 -12.59 -17.39
N LYS A 116 19.84 -13.44 -18.21
CA LYS A 116 21.06 -13.07 -18.94
C LYS A 116 20.88 -12.03 -20.06
N GLU A 117 19.65 -11.63 -20.42
CA GLU A 117 19.39 -10.87 -21.65
C GLU A 117 18.70 -9.50 -21.46
N LYS A 118 18.25 -9.14 -20.25
CA LYS A 118 17.59 -7.84 -19.99
C LYS A 118 18.43 -6.94 -19.07
N PRO A 119 18.46 -5.61 -19.27
CA PRO A 119 19.15 -4.70 -18.37
C PRO A 119 18.51 -4.75 -16.97
N LEU A 120 19.37 -4.78 -15.95
CA LEU A 120 19.00 -5.02 -14.54
C LEU A 120 17.92 -4.05 -14.02
N LEU A 121 17.91 -2.82 -14.53
CA LEU A 121 16.94 -1.77 -14.20
C LEU A 121 15.52 -2.10 -14.71
N GLU A 122 15.39 -2.75 -15.87
CA GLU A 122 14.08 -3.14 -16.42
C GLU A 122 13.51 -4.33 -15.68
N ILE A 123 14.35 -5.32 -15.33
CA ILE A 123 13.93 -6.46 -14.52
C ILE A 123 13.52 -6.02 -13.12
N LEU A 124 14.27 -5.08 -12.52
CA LEU A 124 13.92 -4.48 -11.23
C LEU A 124 12.61 -3.69 -11.31
N LYS A 125 12.34 -2.97 -12.41
CA LYS A 125 11.05 -2.29 -12.59
C LYS A 125 9.90 -3.29 -12.75
N GLU A 126 10.07 -4.33 -13.56
CA GLU A 126 9.07 -5.39 -13.78
C GLU A 126 8.79 -6.16 -12.48
N ASN A 127 9.82 -6.40 -11.65
CA ASN A 127 9.73 -7.20 -10.42
C ASN A 127 9.85 -6.39 -9.13
N LEU A 128 9.69 -5.06 -9.17
CA LEU A 128 9.97 -4.20 -8.01
C LEU A 128 9.12 -4.58 -6.80
N VAL A 129 7.86 -5.00 -7.03
CA VAL A 129 6.99 -5.51 -5.96
C VAL A 129 7.62 -6.73 -5.30
N SER A 130 8.07 -7.70 -6.09
CA SER A 130 8.66 -8.94 -5.59
C SER A 130 9.96 -8.68 -4.85
N VAL A 131 10.79 -7.76 -5.35
CA VAL A 131 12.05 -7.35 -4.72
C VAL A 131 11.82 -6.63 -3.40
N VAL A 132 10.93 -5.62 -3.39
CA VAL A 132 10.58 -4.90 -2.16
C VAL A 132 10.03 -5.87 -1.13
N LEU A 133 9.16 -6.78 -1.53
CA LEU A 133 8.64 -7.82 -0.62
C LEU A 133 9.74 -8.75 -0.13
N ALA A 134 10.63 -9.22 -1.01
CA ALA A 134 11.75 -10.07 -0.62
C ALA A 134 12.63 -9.40 0.44
N ILE A 135 12.93 -8.11 0.29
CA ILE A 135 13.65 -7.33 1.31
C ILE A 135 12.87 -7.32 2.62
N PHE A 136 11.56 -7.02 2.57
CA PHE A 136 10.72 -7.02 3.75
C PHE A 136 10.66 -8.39 4.43
N TYR A 137 10.66 -9.51 3.69
CA TYR A 137 10.66 -10.86 4.27
C TYR A 137 12.02 -11.30 4.82
N ILE A 138 13.10 -11.05 4.08
CA ILE A 138 14.45 -11.51 4.45
C ILE A 138 14.99 -10.73 5.65
N LEU A 139 14.77 -9.43 5.70
CA LEU A 139 15.38 -8.57 6.72
C LEU A 139 14.97 -8.97 8.15
N PRO A 140 13.69 -9.29 8.43
CA PRO A 140 13.28 -9.77 9.74
C PRO A 140 13.78 -11.17 10.08
N ILE A 141 13.88 -12.06 9.09
CA ILE A 141 14.50 -13.38 9.28
C ILE A 141 15.96 -13.23 9.68
N VAL A 142 16.72 -12.38 8.97
CA VAL A 142 18.12 -12.09 9.31
C VAL A 142 18.22 -11.47 10.70
N ALA A 143 17.35 -10.53 11.03
CA ALA A 143 17.34 -9.93 12.36
C ALA A 143 17.04 -10.97 13.46
N PHE A 144 16.13 -11.91 13.24
CA PHE A 144 15.87 -13.02 14.17
C PHE A 144 17.04 -14.01 14.32
N LEU A 145 17.91 -14.11 13.32
CA LEU A 145 19.09 -14.99 13.35
C LEU A 145 20.31 -14.35 14.02
N VAL A 146 20.43 -13.01 13.93
CA VAL A 146 21.63 -12.28 14.36
C VAL A 146 21.47 -11.68 15.76
N PHE A 147 20.27 -11.27 16.13
CA PHE A 147 20.02 -10.52 17.36
C PHE A 147 19.12 -11.29 18.33
N ASP A 148 19.26 -10.97 19.61
CA ASP A 148 18.38 -11.51 20.63
C ASP A 148 16.95 -11.02 20.45
N TRP A 149 16.01 -11.93 20.67
CA TRP A 149 14.59 -11.69 20.41
C TRP A 149 14.04 -10.54 21.25
N GLY A 150 14.63 -10.30 22.42
CA GLY A 150 14.23 -9.21 23.31
C GLY A 150 14.56 -7.81 22.81
N ASP A 151 15.58 -7.68 21.96
CA ASP A 151 15.98 -6.39 21.40
C ASP A 151 15.25 -6.13 20.08
N VAL A 152 14.96 -7.17 19.29
CA VAL A 152 14.37 -7.06 17.96
C VAL A 152 12.85 -6.87 18.00
N LEU A 153 12.14 -7.61 18.84
CA LEU A 153 10.68 -7.62 18.84
C LEU A 153 10.05 -6.26 19.21
N PRO A 154 10.58 -5.47 20.17
CA PRO A 154 10.13 -4.10 20.40
C PRO A 154 10.33 -3.20 19.18
N LEU A 155 11.45 -3.33 18.47
CA LEU A 155 11.73 -2.56 17.26
C LEU A 155 10.74 -2.92 16.14
N PHE A 156 10.42 -4.20 15.96
CA PHE A 156 9.39 -4.64 15.01
C PHE A 156 8.00 -4.09 15.34
N PHE A 157 7.67 -3.91 16.61
CA PHE A 157 6.45 -3.22 16.99
C PHE A 157 6.45 -1.76 16.52
N VAL A 158 7.47 -0.99 16.89
CA VAL A 158 7.53 0.45 16.56
C VAL A 158 7.60 0.66 15.05
N PHE A 159 8.55 0.01 14.37
CA PHE A 159 8.70 0.16 12.92
C PHE A 159 7.51 -0.43 12.17
N GLY A 160 6.96 -1.56 12.61
CA GLY A 160 5.77 -2.15 12.01
C GLY A 160 4.58 -1.19 12.06
N VAL A 161 4.33 -0.53 13.20
CA VAL A 161 3.25 0.44 13.34
C VAL A 161 3.49 1.66 12.45
N LEU A 162 4.72 2.20 12.42
CA LEU A 162 5.06 3.34 11.55
C LEU A 162 4.89 3.02 10.06
N ILE A 163 5.36 1.85 9.63
CA ILE A 163 5.25 1.39 8.23
C ILE A 163 3.78 1.13 7.88
N PHE A 164 3.00 0.54 8.80
CA PHE A 164 1.58 0.33 8.61
C PHE A 164 0.83 1.64 8.43
N ILE A 165 1.02 2.60 9.34
CA ILE A 165 0.38 3.92 9.29
C ILE A 165 0.79 4.65 8.00
N SER A 166 2.07 4.62 7.64
CA SER A 166 2.58 5.27 6.43
C SER A 166 2.00 4.65 5.17
N SER A 167 2.01 3.31 5.06
CA SER A 167 1.47 2.59 3.91
C SER A 167 -0.03 2.78 3.75
N TYR A 168 -0.77 2.75 4.86
CA TYR A 168 -2.19 3.05 4.90
C TYR A 168 -2.46 4.49 4.48
N SER A 169 -1.71 5.45 5.01
CA SER A 169 -1.87 6.87 4.72
C SER A 169 -1.55 7.20 3.27
N ILE A 170 -0.50 6.61 2.69
CA ILE A 170 -0.15 6.76 1.28
C ILE A 170 -1.26 6.18 0.40
N ASN A 171 -1.71 4.96 0.66
CA ASN A 171 -2.79 4.33 -0.11
C ASN A 171 -4.11 5.12 -0.02
N ARG A 172 -4.38 5.73 1.14
CA ARG A 172 -5.57 6.56 1.35
C ARG A 172 -5.45 7.93 0.69
N LYS A 173 -4.29 8.59 0.78
CA LYS A 173 -4.03 9.92 0.20
C LYS A 173 -4.09 9.92 -1.32
N PHE A 174 -3.49 8.91 -1.94
CA PHE A 174 -3.47 8.79 -3.40
C PHE A 174 -4.58 7.89 -3.95
N GLY A 175 -5.43 7.34 -3.07
CA GLY A 175 -6.59 6.54 -3.46
C GLY A 175 -6.28 5.28 -4.28
N TYR A 176 -5.06 4.73 -4.22
CA TYR A 176 -4.61 3.68 -5.15
C TYR A 176 -5.55 2.47 -5.20
N THR A 177 -5.95 1.95 -4.04
CA THR A 177 -6.88 0.81 -3.96
C THR A 177 -8.26 1.15 -4.52
N ARG A 178 -8.77 2.36 -4.24
CA ARG A 178 -10.10 2.80 -4.68
C ARG A 178 -10.11 3.01 -6.20
N ALA A 179 -9.12 3.71 -6.72
CA ALA A 179 -8.93 3.95 -8.15
C ALA A 179 -8.75 2.64 -8.93
N TRP A 180 -7.89 1.73 -8.45
CA TRP A 180 -7.71 0.41 -9.05
C TRP A 180 -9.03 -0.38 -9.08
N SER A 181 -9.75 -0.45 -7.95
CA SER A 181 -11.00 -1.19 -7.86
C SER A 181 -12.06 -0.61 -8.80
N ARG A 182 -12.21 0.71 -8.84
CA ARG A 182 -13.19 1.39 -9.71
C ARG A 182 -12.91 1.12 -11.19
N ASN A 183 -11.66 1.28 -11.63
CA ASN A 183 -11.29 1.08 -13.03
C ASN A 183 -11.47 -0.38 -13.45
N ARG A 184 -11.09 -1.33 -12.58
CA ARG A 184 -11.33 -2.76 -12.80
C ARG A 184 -12.82 -3.09 -12.92
N THR A 185 -13.66 -2.53 -12.04
CA THR A 185 -15.11 -2.72 -12.10
C THR A 185 -15.72 -2.07 -13.35
N ALA A 186 -15.25 -0.90 -13.75
CA ALA A 186 -15.69 -0.24 -14.97
C ALA A 186 -15.34 -1.10 -16.20
N TYR A 187 -14.11 -1.60 -16.29
CA TYR A 187 -13.67 -2.54 -17.33
C TYR A 187 -14.60 -3.77 -17.42
N GLN A 188 -14.89 -4.41 -16.28
CA GLN A 188 -15.82 -5.56 -16.23
C GLN A 188 -17.24 -5.20 -16.69
N LYS A 189 -17.74 -4.02 -16.34
CA LYS A 189 -19.06 -3.56 -16.79
C LYS A 189 -19.10 -3.31 -18.30
N VAL A 190 -18.03 -2.78 -18.89
CA VAL A 190 -17.92 -2.67 -20.37
C VAL A 190 -17.98 -4.06 -21.00
N GLN A 191 -17.30 -5.07 -20.43
CA GLN A 191 -17.32 -6.45 -20.96
C GLN A 191 -18.74 -7.02 -20.95
N VAL A 192 -19.49 -6.79 -19.86
CA VAL A 192 -20.88 -7.25 -19.74
C VAL A 192 -21.77 -6.56 -20.76
N ILE A 193 -21.70 -5.22 -20.88
CA ILE A 193 -22.56 -4.47 -21.81
C ILE A 193 -22.25 -4.87 -23.26
N TYR A 194 -20.96 -4.96 -23.61
CA TYR A 194 -20.54 -5.36 -24.95
C TYR A 194 -20.93 -6.82 -25.26
N GLY A 195 -20.79 -7.72 -24.30
CA GLY A 195 -21.25 -9.11 -24.42
C GLY A 195 -22.75 -9.21 -24.65
N GLN A 196 -23.56 -8.43 -23.91
CA GLN A 196 -25.01 -8.35 -24.10
C GLN A 196 -25.40 -7.83 -25.48
N TYR A 197 -24.64 -6.87 -26.02
CA TYR A 197 -24.85 -6.39 -27.39
C TYR A 197 -24.52 -7.47 -28.42
N LYS A 198 -23.37 -8.14 -28.28
CA LYS A 198 -22.94 -9.21 -29.22
C LYS A 198 -23.85 -10.43 -29.17
N SER A 199 -24.49 -10.72 -28.03
CA SER A 199 -25.48 -11.79 -27.91
C SER A 199 -26.89 -11.39 -28.38
N GLY A 200 -27.10 -10.14 -28.78
CA GLY A 200 -28.41 -9.63 -29.19
C GLY A 200 -29.41 -9.42 -28.04
N VAL A 201 -28.95 -9.48 -26.78
CA VAL A 201 -29.80 -9.22 -25.60
C VAL A 201 -30.17 -7.75 -25.49
N ILE A 202 -29.30 -6.85 -25.92
CA ILE A 202 -29.57 -5.41 -26.01
C ILE A 202 -29.24 -4.90 -27.41
N PHE A 203 -29.99 -3.90 -27.87
CA PHE A 203 -29.77 -3.27 -29.17
C PHE A 203 -28.71 -2.17 -29.12
N ARG A 204 -28.22 -1.75 -30.29
CA ARG A 204 -27.14 -0.76 -30.43
C ARG A 204 -27.37 0.49 -29.58
N ASP A 205 -28.54 1.11 -29.70
CA ASP A 205 -28.80 2.40 -29.05
C ASP A 205 -28.81 2.29 -27.52
N GLU A 206 -29.34 1.17 -26.99
CA GLU A 206 -29.31 0.88 -25.56
C GLU A 206 -27.88 0.62 -25.08
N ALA A 207 -27.10 -0.15 -25.84
CA ALA A 207 -25.72 -0.46 -25.48
C ALA A 207 -24.83 0.80 -25.50
N VAL A 208 -24.96 1.65 -26.51
CA VAL A 208 -24.27 2.96 -26.58
C VAL A 208 -24.66 3.82 -25.38
N LYS A 209 -25.95 3.92 -25.06
CA LYS A 209 -26.44 4.68 -23.89
C LYS A 209 -25.82 4.16 -22.59
N ARG A 210 -25.83 2.84 -22.37
CA ARG A 210 -25.27 2.21 -21.16
C ARG A 210 -23.76 2.42 -21.04
N LEU A 211 -23.01 2.29 -22.12
CA LEU A 211 -21.57 2.56 -22.16
C LEU A 211 -21.27 4.02 -21.84
N TYR A 212 -22.02 4.94 -22.43
CA TYR A 212 -21.87 6.36 -22.15
C TYR A 212 -22.17 6.71 -20.70
N THR A 213 -23.29 6.23 -20.15
CA THR A 213 -23.64 6.44 -18.74
C THR A 213 -22.57 5.86 -17.80
N LEU A 214 -22.01 4.69 -18.13
CA LEU A 214 -20.89 4.12 -17.37
C LEU A 214 -19.67 5.03 -17.39
N TYR A 215 -19.35 5.61 -18.54
CA TYR A 215 -18.23 6.53 -18.70
C TYR A 215 -18.42 7.79 -17.83
N GLU A 216 -19.57 8.45 -17.92
CA GLU A 216 -19.88 9.63 -17.10
C GLU A 216 -19.81 9.32 -15.60
N LEU A 217 -20.44 8.24 -15.16
CA LEU A 217 -20.39 7.81 -13.76
C LEU A 217 -18.96 7.54 -13.30
N SER A 218 -18.10 7.00 -14.17
CA SER A 218 -16.70 6.74 -13.82
C SER A 218 -15.89 8.01 -13.60
N ILE A 219 -16.16 9.07 -14.39
CA ILE A 219 -15.53 10.38 -14.26
C ILE A 219 -16.04 11.09 -13.02
N GLU A 220 -17.36 11.09 -12.81
CA GLU A 220 -17.98 11.73 -11.65
C GLU A 220 -17.48 11.10 -10.35
N GLN A 221 -17.45 9.77 -10.28
CA GLN A 221 -16.88 9.05 -9.13
C GLN A 221 -15.40 9.40 -8.92
N ALA A 222 -14.61 9.54 -9.99
CA ALA A 222 -13.23 9.97 -9.89
C ALA A 222 -13.09 11.37 -9.29
N HIS A 223 -13.93 12.30 -9.73
CA HIS A 223 -13.93 13.65 -9.19
C HIS A 223 -14.34 13.67 -7.72
N ILE A 224 -15.44 12.99 -7.37
CA ILE A 224 -15.93 12.88 -5.99
C ILE A 224 -14.86 12.26 -5.08
N ASP A 225 -14.18 11.23 -5.54
CA ASP A 225 -13.12 10.57 -4.78
C ASP A 225 -11.97 11.53 -4.46
N ILE A 226 -11.51 12.28 -5.46
CA ILE A 226 -10.43 13.26 -5.32
C ILE A 226 -10.85 14.37 -4.33
N VAL A 227 -12.04 14.95 -4.51
CA VAL A 227 -12.55 16.02 -3.65
C VAL A 227 -12.70 15.55 -2.21
N LYS A 228 -13.31 14.38 -1.99
CA LYS A 228 -13.47 13.79 -0.65
C LYS A 228 -12.14 13.53 0.03
N ASP A 229 -11.15 13.04 -0.71
CA ASP A 229 -9.83 12.81 -0.15
C ASP A 229 -9.22 14.16 0.31
N TYR A 230 -9.29 15.23 -0.49
CA TYR A 230 -8.87 16.57 -0.07
C TYR A 230 -9.64 17.11 1.15
N GLU A 231 -10.96 16.96 1.19
CA GLU A 231 -11.79 17.39 2.34
C GLU A 231 -11.40 16.65 3.63
N ILE A 232 -11.18 15.34 3.55
CA ILE A 232 -10.79 14.52 4.71
C ILE A 232 -9.41 14.94 5.21
N TYR A 233 -8.43 15.14 4.33
CA TYR A 233 -7.09 15.56 4.73
C TYR A 233 -7.08 17.00 5.26
N GLY A 234 -7.81 17.92 4.64
CA GLY A 234 -7.97 19.30 5.12
C GLY A 234 -8.66 19.34 6.48
N ASN A 235 -9.74 18.58 6.67
CA ASN A 235 -10.43 18.50 7.95
C ASN A 235 -9.59 17.79 9.03
N ALA A 236 -8.82 16.76 8.68
CA ALA A 236 -7.90 16.11 9.62
C ALA A 236 -6.74 17.04 10.04
N ALA A 237 -6.18 17.80 9.09
CA ALA A 237 -5.13 18.78 9.35
C ALA A 237 -5.63 20.01 10.13
N LEU A 238 -6.95 20.24 10.19
CA LEU A 238 -7.56 21.33 10.96
C LEU A 238 -8.27 20.84 12.23
N SER A 239 -8.56 19.54 12.37
CA SER A 239 -9.28 18.99 13.53
C SER A 239 -8.43 19.04 14.80
N TRP A 240 -7.11 18.83 14.70
CA TRP A 240 -6.20 18.98 15.84
C TRP A 240 -6.09 20.45 16.32
N VAL A 241 -6.06 21.43 15.41
CA VAL A 241 -6.11 22.88 15.75
C VAL A 241 -7.46 23.24 16.36
N LYS A 242 -8.57 22.69 15.82
CA LYS A 242 -9.91 22.87 16.40
C LYS A 242 -10.05 22.21 17.77
N GLY A 243 -9.35 21.10 18.00
CA GLY A 243 -9.27 20.40 19.28
C GLY A 243 -8.46 21.16 20.32
N LEU A 244 -7.33 21.77 19.93
CA LEU A 244 -6.49 22.60 20.79
C LEU A 244 -7.13 23.95 21.18
N ARG A 245 -8.13 24.41 20.40
CA ARG A 245 -8.90 25.62 20.70
C ARG A 245 -10.01 25.38 21.76
N LYS A 246 -10.38 24.13 22.01
CA LYS A 246 -11.35 23.75 23.06
C LYS A 246 -10.62 23.42 24.36
#